data_AF-A0A6N9BSP1-F1
#
_entry.id   AF-A0A6N9BSP1-F1
#
_cell.length_a   1.000
_cell.length_b   1.000
_cell.length_c   1.000
_cell.angle_alpha   90.00
_cell.angle_beta   90.00
_cell.angle_gamma   90.00
#
_symmetry.space_group_name_H-M   'P 1'
#
loop_
_entity.id
_entity.type
_entity.pdbx_description
1 polymer ?
#
loop_
_entity_poly.entity_id
_entity_poly.type
_entity_poly.pdbx_seq_one_letter_code
_entity_poly.pdbx_strand_id
1 'polypeptide(L)'
;MARARRQRGARRRPVRPGRACTRDRRLAAVRARGRRDRVCAARPGLRGARRRPRGRLAGVGERRVLIGTPVLELETPVLVVDLDALEHNIGVIARHYCGESGEAEKAIRLRPHGKNHKAPEILAMQVAAGGTVGGVCAAKVSEAEVFVEAGAGNVLIANQVVDPAKIRRLVALAGRVETTVAVDSDVQVALLARGAASSGAALGVVIEVDTMM
;
A
#
# COMPACT_ATOMS: atom_id res chain seq x y z
N MET A 1 35.29 57.72 1.33
CA MET A 1 36.27 56.77 0.73
C MET A 1 36.25 55.45 1.49
N ALA A 2 36.25 54.35 0.72
CA ALA A 2 35.95 52.95 1.01
C ALA A 2 36.22 52.37 2.42
N ARG A 3 35.19 51.74 3.01
CA ARG A 3 35.31 50.74 4.09
C ARG A 3 35.36 49.34 3.50
N ALA A 4 36.46 48.62 3.75
CA ALA A 4 36.66 47.23 3.40
C ALA A 4 35.68 46.30 4.17
N ARG A 5 34.88 45.52 3.45
CA ARG A 5 34.16 44.36 4.01
C ARG A 5 34.79 43.07 3.50
N ARG A 6 35.49 42.41 4.43
CA ARG A 6 36.09 41.08 4.29
C ARG A 6 35.00 40.04 3.99
N GLN A 7 35.18 39.29 2.90
CA GLN A 7 34.46 38.04 2.66
C GLN A 7 34.84 37.03 3.76
N ARG A 8 33.87 36.55 4.53
CA ARG A 8 34.05 35.40 5.43
C ARG A 8 33.38 34.18 4.78
N GLY A 9 34.19 33.37 4.12
CA GLY A 9 33.83 31.98 3.83
C GLY A 9 33.74 31.19 5.14
N ALA A 10 32.63 30.48 5.35
CA ALA A 10 32.42 29.60 6.48
C ALA A 10 31.93 28.22 6.00
N ARG A 11 32.92 27.40 5.63
CA ARG A 11 33.11 25.96 5.92
C ARG A 11 31.85 25.08 5.93
N ARG A 12 31.67 24.34 4.84
CA ARG A 12 30.77 23.17 4.74
C ARG A 12 31.16 22.14 5.82
N ARG A 13 30.18 21.69 6.62
CA ARG A 13 30.35 20.55 7.54
C ARG A 13 30.50 19.26 6.75
N PRO A 14 31.40 18.34 7.12
CA PRO A 14 31.50 17.04 6.45
C PRO A 14 30.27 16.19 6.77
N VAL A 15 29.61 15.70 5.72
CA VAL A 15 28.53 14.71 5.80
C VAL A 15 29.13 13.38 6.23
N ARG A 16 28.61 12.79 7.30
CA ARG A 16 29.01 11.44 7.76
C ARG A 16 28.60 10.41 6.69
N PRO A 17 29.46 9.43 6.34
CA PRO A 17 29.08 8.38 5.42
C PRO A 17 27.98 7.51 6.06
N GLY A 18 26.77 7.57 5.49
CA GLY A 18 25.69 6.64 5.80
C GLY A 18 26.08 5.24 5.35
N ARG A 19 25.86 4.27 6.23
CA ARG A 19 26.36 2.89 6.14
C ARG A 19 25.96 2.21 4.83
N ALA A 20 26.94 1.57 4.20
CA ALA A 20 26.77 0.71 3.05
C ALA A 20 25.72 -0.39 3.30
N CYS A 21 24.89 -0.62 2.29
CA CYS A 21 23.91 -1.69 2.20
C CYS A 21 24.59 -3.06 2.39
N THR A 22 24.58 -3.59 3.62
CA THR A 22 25.05 -4.94 3.92
C THR A 22 23.90 -5.93 3.79
N ARG A 23 23.37 -6.11 2.57
CA ARG A 23 22.47 -7.23 2.25
C ARG A 23 22.86 -8.03 1.02
N ASP A 24 24.05 -7.77 0.47
CA ASP A 24 24.57 -8.43 -0.74
C ASP A 24 25.31 -9.76 -0.51
N ARG A 25 25.11 -10.42 0.64
CA ARG A 25 25.78 -11.71 0.95
C ARG A 25 24.86 -12.90 1.23
N ARG A 26 23.54 -12.78 0.98
CA ARG A 26 22.61 -13.93 1.10
C ARG A 26 21.94 -14.36 -0.22
N LEU A 27 22.13 -13.63 -1.32
CA LEU A 27 21.54 -13.98 -2.62
C LEU A 27 22.38 -14.95 -3.47
N ALA A 28 23.64 -15.19 -3.10
CA ALA A 28 24.53 -16.09 -3.86
C ALA A 28 24.32 -17.60 -3.58
N ALA A 29 23.47 -17.99 -2.63
CA ALA A 29 23.31 -19.40 -2.22
C ALA A 29 21.99 -20.07 -2.66
N VAL A 30 21.12 -19.37 -3.40
CA VAL A 30 19.79 -19.90 -3.80
C VAL A 30 19.73 -20.30 -5.28
N ARG A 31 20.82 -20.11 -6.06
CA ARG A 31 20.86 -20.40 -7.51
C ARG A 31 21.26 -21.82 -7.91
N ALA A 32 21.31 -22.75 -6.97
CA ALA A 32 21.57 -24.15 -7.29
C ALA A 32 20.66 -25.07 -6.45
N ARG A 33 19.42 -25.25 -6.92
CA ARG A 33 18.56 -26.44 -6.66
C ARG A 33 17.31 -26.33 -7.53
N GLY A 34 17.12 -27.33 -8.38
CA GLY A 34 16.18 -27.33 -9.49
C GLY A 34 14.70 -27.39 -9.12
N ARG A 35 13.91 -27.31 -10.20
CA ARG A 35 12.48 -27.61 -10.32
C ARG A 35 12.04 -28.71 -9.33
N ARG A 36 11.05 -28.37 -8.49
CA ARG A 36 9.88 -29.17 -8.08
C ARG A 36 9.14 -28.43 -6.96
N ASP A 37 7.85 -28.19 -7.22
CA ASP A 37 6.74 -28.09 -6.27
C ASP A 37 7.05 -27.69 -4.83
N ARG A 38 6.71 -26.45 -4.47
CA ARG A 38 6.60 -26.04 -3.06
C ARG A 38 5.28 -25.34 -2.80
N VAL A 39 4.27 -26.16 -2.50
CA VAL A 39 3.06 -25.72 -1.80
C VAL A 39 3.35 -25.80 -0.30
N CYS A 40 3.16 -24.67 0.40
CA CYS A 40 3.20 -24.63 1.87
C CYS A 40 1.98 -25.37 2.43
N ALA A 41 2.21 -26.54 3.03
CA ALA A 41 1.17 -27.29 3.74
C ALA A 41 0.85 -26.63 5.10
N ALA A 42 -0.39 -26.18 5.28
CA ALA A 42 -0.91 -25.78 6.59
C ALA A 42 -1.40 -27.02 7.37
N ARG A 43 -1.04 -27.10 8.65
CA ARG A 43 -1.41 -28.21 9.57
C ARG A 43 -2.89 -28.13 10.01
N PRO A 44 -3.58 -29.27 10.26
CA PRO A 44 -4.97 -29.27 10.71
C PRO A 44 -5.12 -29.39 12.26
N GLY A 45 -6.17 -28.75 12.79
CA GLY A 45 -6.69 -28.87 14.17
C GLY A 45 -6.94 -27.49 14.78
N LEU A 46 -8.10 -27.11 15.32
CA LEU A 46 -9.09 -27.86 16.10
C LEU A 46 -10.51 -27.26 15.94
N ARG A 47 -11.49 -28.11 16.26
CA ARG A 47 -12.94 -27.90 16.16
C ARG A 47 -13.45 -26.78 17.09
N GLY A 48 -14.26 -25.88 16.56
CA GLY A 48 -15.07 -24.92 17.31
C GLY A 48 -16.44 -24.76 16.66
N ALA A 49 -17.50 -24.82 17.47
CA ALA A 49 -18.89 -25.02 17.07
C ALA A 49 -19.45 -23.96 16.10
N ARG A 50 -20.12 -24.43 15.04
CA ARG A 50 -20.78 -23.62 14.02
C ARG A 50 -22.06 -22.98 14.57
N ARG A 51 -22.07 -21.66 14.81
CA ARG A 51 -23.30 -20.87 14.77
C ARG A 51 -23.48 -20.36 13.34
N ARG A 52 -24.48 -20.89 12.63
CA ARG A 52 -24.85 -20.44 11.27
C ARG A 52 -25.55 -19.07 11.38
N PRO A 53 -25.10 -18.00 10.70
CA PRO A 53 -25.95 -16.86 10.48
C PRO A 53 -27.01 -17.25 9.44
N ARG A 54 -28.29 -17.12 9.83
CA ARG A 54 -29.44 -17.22 8.93
C ARG A 54 -29.47 -15.96 8.07
N GLY A 55 -29.57 -16.15 6.75
CA GLY A 55 -29.55 -15.08 5.76
C GLY A 55 -28.54 -15.33 4.64
N ARG A 56 -28.42 -16.56 4.15
CA ARG A 56 -27.65 -16.86 2.94
C ARG A 56 -28.60 -16.61 1.77
N LEU A 57 -28.35 -15.56 0.99
CA LEU A 57 -28.92 -15.45 -0.36
C LEU A 57 -28.58 -16.75 -1.10
N ALA A 58 -29.59 -17.58 -1.31
CA ALA A 58 -29.47 -18.79 -2.10
C ALA A 58 -29.36 -18.35 -3.57
N GLY A 59 -28.27 -18.70 -4.25
CA GLY A 59 -28.18 -18.54 -5.71
C GLY A 59 -26.92 -17.93 -6.29
N VAL A 60 -25.72 -18.28 -5.80
CA VAL A 60 -24.52 -18.29 -6.65
C VAL A 60 -23.77 -19.57 -6.28
N GLY A 61 -23.76 -20.56 -7.18
CA GLY A 61 -22.97 -21.76 -6.97
C GLY A 61 -21.50 -21.39 -6.79
N GLU A 62 -20.84 -21.90 -5.75
CA GLU A 62 -19.40 -21.80 -5.57
C GLU A 62 -18.69 -22.56 -6.71
N ARG A 63 -18.55 -21.92 -7.86
CA ARG A 63 -17.77 -22.44 -8.98
C ARG A 63 -16.30 -22.20 -8.68
N ARG A 64 -15.63 -23.21 -8.12
CA ARG A 64 -14.18 -23.20 -7.95
C ARG A 64 -13.52 -23.52 -9.29
N VAL A 65 -12.89 -22.52 -9.89
CA VAL A 65 -11.81 -22.76 -10.86
C VAL A 65 -10.68 -23.48 -10.13
N LEU A 66 -10.21 -24.60 -10.67
CA LEU A 66 -9.10 -25.34 -10.08
C LEU A 66 -7.78 -24.81 -10.63
N ILE A 67 -6.74 -24.82 -9.80
CA ILE A 67 -5.40 -24.46 -10.24
C ILE A 67 -4.97 -25.45 -11.31
N GLY A 68 -4.54 -24.95 -12.47
CA GLY A 68 -4.13 -25.75 -13.63
C GLY A 68 -5.23 -25.92 -14.70
N THR A 69 -6.45 -25.43 -14.47
CA THR A 69 -7.48 -25.40 -15.52
C THR A 69 -7.01 -24.53 -16.70
N PRO A 70 -7.02 -25.05 -17.94
CA PRO A 70 -6.70 -24.26 -19.13
C PRO A 70 -7.63 -23.06 -19.30
N VAL A 71 -7.11 -21.94 -19.77
CA VAL A 71 -7.89 -20.68 -19.91
C VAL A 71 -9.12 -20.86 -20.81
N LEU A 72 -9.02 -21.70 -21.85
CA LEU A 72 -10.12 -21.98 -22.78
C LEU A 72 -11.25 -22.82 -22.16
N GLU A 73 -11.02 -23.45 -21.01
CA GLU A 73 -12.01 -24.24 -20.27
C GLU A 73 -12.72 -23.43 -19.18
N LEU A 74 -12.35 -22.15 -19.00
CA LEU A 74 -12.99 -21.29 -18.02
C LEU A 74 -14.40 -20.90 -18.48
N GLU A 75 -15.37 -21.08 -17.59
CA GLU A 75 -16.74 -20.65 -17.83
C GLU A 75 -16.82 -19.12 -17.89
N THR A 76 -17.33 -18.59 -19.00
CA THR A 76 -17.48 -17.14 -19.20
C THR A 76 -18.84 -16.64 -18.68
N PRO A 77 -18.93 -15.41 -18.14
CA PRO A 77 -17.87 -14.39 -18.05
C PRO A 77 -16.92 -14.60 -16.87
N VAL A 78 -15.62 -14.41 -17.13
CA VAL A 78 -14.56 -14.49 -16.11
C VAL A 78 -13.55 -13.36 -16.32
N LEU A 79 -13.05 -12.77 -15.23
CA LEU A 79 -11.94 -11.83 -15.25
C LEU A 79 -10.64 -12.61 -15.07
N VAL A 80 -9.76 -12.57 -16.07
CA VAL A 80 -8.45 -13.23 -16.04
C VAL A 80 -7.36 -12.17 -16.02
N VAL A 81 -6.30 -12.42 -15.25
CA VAL A 81 -5.09 -11.60 -15.20
C VAL A 81 -3.93 -12.46 -15.66
N ASP A 82 -3.19 -12.00 -16.66
CA ASP A 82 -1.91 -12.59 -17.05
C ASP A 82 -0.86 -12.24 -16.00
N LEU A 83 -0.37 -13.26 -15.29
CA LEU A 83 0.57 -13.08 -14.19
C LEU A 83 1.95 -12.63 -14.67
N ASP A 84 2.42 -13.11 -15.82
CA ASP A 84 3.73 -12.73 -16.36
C ASP A 84 3.71 -11.25 -16.76
N ALA A 85 2.63 -10.80 -17.42
CA ALA A 85 2.44 -9.40 -17.77
C ALA A 85 2.28 -8.51 -16.52
N LEU A 86 1.55 -8.98 -15.50
CA LEU A 86 1.40 -8.26 -14.23
C LEU A 86 2.75 -8.07 -13.53
N GLU A 87 3.51 -9.14 -13.37
CA GLU A 87 4.82 -9.12 -12.71
C GLU A 87 5.82 -8.26 -13.49
N HIS A 88 5.81 -8.33 -14.82
CA HIS A 88 6.59 -7.45 -15.67
C HIS A 88 6.27 -5.97 -15.42
N ASN A 89 4.98 -5.59 -15.45
CA ASN A 89 4.53 -4.21 -15.25
C ASN A 89 4.90 -3.69 -13.85
N ILE A 90 4.73 -4.51 -12.82
CA ILE A 90 5.15 -4.17 -11.45
C ILE A 90 6.66 -3.93 -11.42
N GLY A 91 7.46 -4.80 -12.04
CA GLY A 91 8.92 -4.67 -12.08
C GLY A 91 9.43 -3.46 -12.86
N VAL A 92 8.76 -3.05 -13.94
CA VAL A 92 9.08 -1.81 -14.67
C VAL A 92 8.91 -0.59 -13.78
N ILE A 93 7.77 -0.46 -13.12
CA ILE A 93 7.46 0.67 -12.24
C ILE A 93 8.37 0.67 -11.00
N ALA A 94 8.59 -0.48 -10.38
CA ALA A 94 9.46 -0.59 -9.22
C ALA A 94 10.89 -0.14 -9.53
N ARG A 95 11.47 -0.55 -10.67
CA ARG A 95 12.80 -0.10 -11.11
C ARG A 95 12.89 1.41 -11.29
N HIS A 96 11.87 2.01 -11.89
CA HIS A 96 11.80 3.46 -12.07
C HIS A 96 11.91 4.21 -10.73
N TYR A 97 11.16 3.78 -9.71
CA TYR A 97 11.15 4.43 -8.38
C TYR A 97 12.27 3.95 -7.43
N CYS A 98 12.99 2.87 -7.74
CA CYS A 98 14.13 2.37 -6.96
C CYS A 98 15.44 3.15 -7.19
N GLY A 99 15.48 4.08 -8.15
CA GLY A 99 16.60 5.01 -8.28
C GLY A 99 17.75 4.53 -9.19
N GLU A 100 17.46 3.88 -10.32
CA GLU A 100 18.44 3.77 -11.41
C GLU A 100 18.94 5.16 -11.90
N SER A 101 18.27 6.25 -11.52
CA SER A 101 18.54 7.63 -11.95
C SER A 101 19.57 8.41 -11.12
N GLY A 102 20.23 7.83 -10.10
CA GLY A 102 21.42 8.43 -9.45
C GLY A 102 21.23 9.72 -8.64
N GLU A 103 20.04 10.34 -8.63
CA GLU A 103 19.76 11.59 -7.92
C GLU A 103 19.17 11.33 -6.54
N ALA A 104 20.05 11.05 -5.57
CA ALA A 104 19.69 10.75 -4.19
C ALA A 104 18.93 11.86 -3.42
N GLU A 105 18.82 13.08 -3.98
CA GLU A 105 18.22 14.24 -3.32
C GLU A 105 16.73 14.47 -3.64
N LYS A 106 16.15 13.74 -4.61
CA LYS A 106 14.70 13.76 -4.91
C LYS A 106 14.15 12.34 -5.03
N ALA A 107 14.25 11.57 -3.95
CA ALA A 107 13.72 10.21 -3.89
C ALA A 107 12.18 10.21 -3.87
N ILE A 108 11.56 10.46 -5.03
CA ILE A 108 10.13 10.24 -5.25
C ILE A 108 9.88 8.74 -5.09
N ARG A 109 8.89 8.39 -4.27
CA ARG A 109 8.50 7.00 -4.02
C ARG A 109 7.05 6.79 -4.42
N LEU A 110 6.76 5.58 -4.87
CA LEU A 110 5.41 5.19 -5.24
C LEU A 110 4.56 4.86 -4.00
N ARG A 111 3.29 5.24 -4.06
CA ARG A 111 2.25 4.70 -3.19
C ARG A 111 1.17 4.07 -4.09
N PRO A 112 1.14 2.73 -4.24
CA PRO A 112 0.22 2.08 -5.18
C PRO A 112 -1.24 2.31 -4.78
N HIS A 113 -2.11 2.51 -5.78
CA HIS A 113 -3.52 2.79 -5.58
C HIS A 113 -4.40 1.56 -5.84
N GLY A 114 -5.12 1.11 -4.81
CA GLY A 114 -5.91 -0.13 -4.86
C GLY A 114 -7.26 -0.04 -5.60
N LYS A 115 -7.81 1.16 -5.85
CA LYS A 115 -9.14 1.33 -6.49
C LYS A 115 -9.36 0.54 -7.78
N ASN A 116 -8.29 0.34 -8.57
CA ASN A 116 -8.40 -0.26 -9.89
C ASN A 116 -8.69 -1.77 -9.80
N HIS A 117 -7.85 -2.50 -9.07
CA HIS A 117 -7.93 -3.97 -9.00
C HIS A 117 -8.59 -4.48 -7.71
N LYS A 118 -8.56 -3.70 -6.63
CA LYS A 118 -9.12 -4.04 -5.30
C LYS A 118 -8.65 -5.38 -4.73
N ALA A 119 -7.55 -5.91 -5.26
CA ALA A 119 -6.92 -7.16 -4.86
C ALA A 119 -5.72 -6.85 -3.92
N PRO A 120 -5.82 -7.16 -2.61
CA PRO A 120 -4.74 -6.92 -1.67
C PRO A 120 -3.44 -7.66 -2.01
N GLU A 121 -3.54 -8.83 -2.66
CA GLU A 121 -2.41 -9.62 -3.09
C GLU A 121 -1.55 -8.86 -4.12
N ILE A 122 -2.18 -8.15 -5.06
CA ILE A 122 -1.48 -7.33 -6.05
C ILE A 122 -0.83 -6.11 -5.38
N LEU A 123 -1.48 -5.49 -4.39
CA LEU A 123 -0.85 -4.41 -3.61
C LEU A 123 0.38 -4.93 -2.87
N ALA A 124 0.30 -6.12 -2.27
CA ALA A 124 1.43 -6.73 -1.58
C ALA A 124 2.60 -7.01 -2.55
N MET A 125 2.31 -7.49 -3.77
CA MET A 125 3.33 -7.65 -4.83
C MET A 125 3.99 -6.32 -5.20
N GLN A 126 3.20 -5.25 -5.36
CA GLN A 126 3.72 -3.92 -5.69
C GLN A 126 4.59 -3.34 -4.56
N VAL A 127 4.17 -3.48 -3.31
CA VAL A 127 4.94 -3.03 -2.14
C VAL A 127 6.24 -3.83 -2.04
N ALA A 128 6.19 -5.15 -2.23
CA ALA A 128 7.35 -6.04 -2.16
C ALA A 128 8.37 -5.81 -3.28
N ALA A 129 7.94 -5.35 -4.45
CA ALA A 129 8.83 -5.04 -5.58
C ALA A 129 9.78 -3.86 -5.32
N GLY A 130 9.48 -3.00 -4.34
CA GLY A 130 10.32 -1.87 -3.95
C GLY A 130 9.99 -0.57 -4.68
N GLY A 131 10.74 0.50 -4.37
CA GLY A 131 10.47 1.84 -4.91
C GLY A 131 9.23 2.51 -4.30
N THR A 132 8.65 1.88 -3.27
CA THR A 132 7.42 2.36 -2.63
C THR A 132 7.69 3.03 -1.27
N VAL A 133 6.70 3.75 -0.77
CA VAL A 133 6.68 4.27 0.61
C VAL A 133 6.33 3.19 1.66
N GLY A 134 6.09 1.94 1.26
CA GLY A 134 5.66 0.87 2.16
C GLY A 134 4.18 0.92 2.57
N GLY A 135 3.39 1.80 1.95
CA GLY A 135 1.96 1.95 2.20
C GLY A 135 1.14 2.00 0.91
N VAL A 136 -0.17 2.04 1.04
CA VAL A 136 -1.12 1.96 -0.09
C VAL A 136 -2.05 3.17 -0.14
N CYS A 137 -2.66 3.41 -1.30
CA CYS A 137 -3.75 4.36 -1.47
C CYS A 137 -5.09 3.63 -1.64
N ALA A 138 -6.13 4.16 -1.01
CA ALA A 138 -7.51 3.71 -1.14
C ALA A 138 -8.40 4.89 -1.53
N ALA A 139 -9.48 4.63 -2.27
CA ALA A 139 -10.46 5.67 -2.60
C ALA A 139 -11.55 5.80 -1.52
N LYS A 140 -11.75 4.75 -0.72
CA LYS A 140 -12.78 4.67 0.32
C LYS A 140 -12.24 4.03 1.60
N VAL A 141 -12.82 4.40 2.74
CA VAL A 141 -12.50 3.82 4.06
C VAL A 141 -12.66 2.29 4.07
N SER A 142 -13.69 1.75 3.41
CA SER A 142 -13.93 0.31 3.34
C SER A 142 -12.84 -0.45 2.58
N GLU A 143 -12.21 0.17 1.57
CA GLU A 143 -11.08 -0.43 0.86
C GLU A 143 -9.83 -0.41 1.75
N ALA A 144 -9.61 0.70 2.45
CA ALA A 144 -8.49 0.86 3.37
C ALA A 144 -8.51 -0.21 4.49
N GLU A 145 -9.68 -0.51 5.06
CA GLU A 145 -9.83 -1.55 6.07
C GLU A 145 -9.37 -2.92 5.56
N VAL A 146 -9.79 -3.32 4.35
CA VAL A 146 -9.39 -4.59 3.74
C VAL A 146 -7.88 -4.64 3.50
N PHE A 147 -7.28 -3.53 3.05
CA PHE A 147 -5.83 -3.48 2.83
C PHE A 147 -5.03 -3.56 4.14
N VAL A 148 -5.52 -2.94 5.20
CA VAL A 148 -4.90 -3.03 6.54
C VAL A 148 -5.04 -4.43 7.13
N GLU A 149 -6.18 -5.09 6.93
CA GLU A 149 -6.36 -6.50 7.30
C GLU A 149 -5.43 -7.43 6.53
N ALA A 150 -5.13 -7.11 5.27
CA ALA A 150 -4.15 -7.81 4.45
C ALA A 150 -2.68 -7.47 4.80
N GLY A 151 -2.43 -6.58 5.77
CA GLY A 151 -1.10 -6.28 6.29
C GLY A 151 -0.47 -4.97 5.80
N ALA A 152 -1.22 -4.06 5.18
CA ALA A 152 -0.71 -2.73 4.86
C ALA A 152 -0.44 -1.92 6.14
N GLY A 153 0.81 -1.46 6.32
CA GLY A 153 1.24 -0.73 7.52
C GLY A 153 0.95 0.78 7.51
N ASN A 154 0.57 1.34 6.36
CA ASN A 154 0.20 2.73 6.19
C ASN A 154 -0.80 2.87 5.03
N VAL A 155 -1.83 3.69 5.19
CA VAL A 155 -2.83 3.97 4.16
C VAL A 155 -3.08 5.47 3.96
N LEU A 156 -3.18 5.88 2.70
CA LEU A 156 -3.71 7.20 2.30
C LEU A 156 -5.09 7.00 1.68
N ILE A 157 -6.09 7.70 2.22
CA ILE A 157 -7.39 7.85 1.57
C ILE A 157 -7.32 9.07 0.66
N ALA A 158 -7.20 8.82 -0.64
CA ALA A 158 -7.11 9.84 -1.68
C ALA A 158 -8.51 10.31 -2.08
N ASN A 159 -9.32 10.70 -1.09
CA ASN A 159 -10.69 11.20 -1.24
C ASN A 159 -11.18 11.84 0.06
N GLN A 160 -12.21 12.68 -0.04
CA GLN A 160 -12.86 13.33 1.10
C GLN A 160 -13.75 12.36 1.88
N VAL A 161 -13.72 12.48 3.20
CA VAL A 161 -14.56 11.72 4.13
C VAL A 161 -15.29 12.67 5.06
N VAL A 162 -16.58 12.88 4.79
CA VAL A 162 -17.45 13.80 5.54
C VAL A 162 -18.52 13.10 6.38
N ASP A 163 -18.84 11.85 6.05
CA ASP A 163 -19.90 11.10 6.73
C ASP A 163 -19.47 10.70 8.17
N PRO A 164 -20.25 11.02 9.22
CA PRO A 164 -19.86 10.73 10.60
C PRO A 164 -19.60 9.24 10.88
N ALA A 165 -20.31 8.31 10.25
CA ALA A 165 -20.08 6.88 10.43
C ALA A 165 -18.76 6.44 9.77
N LYS A 166 -18.44 6.98 8.60
CA LYS A 166 -17.14 6.75 7.93
C LYS A 166 -15.99 7.39 8.69
N ILE A 167 -16.18 8.57 9.28
CA ILE A 167 -15.18 9.22 10.14
C ILE A 167 -14.87 8.37 11.35
N ARG A 168 -15.87 7.80 12.04
CA ARG A 168 -15.63 6.88 13.17
C ARG A 168 -14.77 5.67 12.76
N ARG A 169 -15.05 5.08 11.59
CA ARG A 169 -14.26 3.96 11.05
C ARG A 169 -12.85 4.37 10.68
N LEU A 170 -12.69 5.54 10.04
CA LEU A 170 -11.41 6.12 9.68
C LEU A 170 -10.53 6.35 10.92
N VAL A 171 -11.11 6.92 11.96
CA VAL A 171 -10.45 7.18 13.23
C VAL A 171 -10.06 5.88 13.94
N ALA A 172 -10.94 4.87 13.93
CA ALA A 172 -10.61 3.54 14.45
C ALA A 172 -9.45 2.89 13.66
N LEU A 173 -9.38 3.11 12.34
CA LEU A 173 -8.28 2.65 11.50
C LEU A 173 -6.96 3.36 11.85
N ALA A 174 -7.00 4.67 12.10
CA ALA A 174 -5.86 5.47 12.52
C ALA A 174 -5.26 5.03 13.88
N GLY A 175 -6.07 4.41 14.75
CA GLY A 175 -5.58 3.79 15.98
C GLY A 175 -4.78 2.50 15.77
N ARG A 176 -4.81 1.91 14.56
CA ARG A 176 -4.14 0.65 14.22
C ARG A 176 -2.91 0.86 13.34
N VAL A 177 -3.00 1.75 12.36
CA VAL A 177 -1.95 2.04 11.38
C VAL A 177 -1.90 3.52 11.05
N GLU A 178 -0.76 3.98 10.54
CA GLU A 178 -0.63 5.34 10.03
C GLU A 178 -1.65 5.56 8.91
N THR A 179 -2.56 6.50 9.14
CA THR A 179 -3.68 6.76 8.26
C THR A 179 -3.73 8.23 7.92
N THR A 180 -3.76 8.54 6.62
CA THR A 180 -3.83 9.90 6.09
C THR A 180 -5.09 10.04 5.24
N VAL A 181 -5.74 11.20 5.27
CA VAL A 181 -6.94 11.51 4.46
C VAL A 181 -6.78 12.82 3.70
N ALA A 182 -7.30 12.87 2.49
CA ALA A 182 -7.38 14.09 1.70
C ALA A 182 -8.52 15.00 2.17
N VAL A 183 -8.28 16.31 2.19
CA VAL A 183 -9.26 17.33 2.55
C VAL A 183 -9.25 18.49 1.58
N ASP A 184 -10.42 19.07 1.32
CA ASP A 184 -10.62 20.23 0.46
C ASP A 184 -11.42 21.36 1.14
N SER A 185 -11.96 21.12 2.34
CA SER A 185 -12.80 22.06 3.08
C SER A 185 -12.48 22.08 4.58
N ASP A 186 -12.54 23.27 5.15
CA ASP A 186 -12.44 23.53 6.59
C ASP A 186 -13.53 22.81 7.41
N VAL A 187 -14.75 22.71 6.88
CA VAL A 187 -15.85 21.96 7.49
C VAL A 187 -15.48 20.49 7.66
N GLN A 188 -14.88 19.88 6.63
CA GLN A 188 -14.40 18.51 6.71
C GLN A 188 -13.31 18.36 7.77
N VAL A 189 -12.34 19.28 7.81
CA VAL A 189 -11.28 19.28 8.82
C VAL A 189 -11.87 19.35 10.24
N ALA A 190 -12.87 20.20 10.47
CA ALA A 190 -13.54 20.31 11.75
C ALA A 190 -14.29 19.02 12.16
N LEU A 191 -14.89 18.31 11.20
CA LEU A 191 -15.55 17.02 11.45
C LEU A 191 -14.52 15.93 11.81
N LEU A 192 -13.42 15.86 11.06
CA LEU A 192 -12.33 14.92 11.31
C LEU A 192 -11.67 15.18 12.67
N ALA A 193 -11.42 16.44 13.02
CA ALA A 193 -10.84 16.83 14.30
C ALA A 193 -11.70 16.40 15.50
N ARG A 194 -13.03 16.60 15.42
CA ARG A 194 -13.97 16.13 16.46
C ARG A 194 -13.94 14.60 16.59
N GLY A 195 -13.93 13.89 15.45
CA GLY A 195 -13.82 12.44 15.42
C GLY A 195 -12.53 11.95 16.08
N ALA A 196 -11.39 12.50 15.67
CA ALA A 196 -10.07 12.14 16.20
C ALA A 196 -9.98 12.40 17.71
N ALA A 197 -10.39 13.60 18.17
CA ALA A 197 -10.37 13.98 19.57
C ALA A 197 -11.15 13.02 20.48
N SER A 198 -12.28 12.48 20.00
CA SER A 198 -13.09 11.52 20.76
C SER A 198 -12.40 10.17 21.03
N SER A 199 -11.34 9.85 20.28
CA SER A 199 -10.64 8.56 20.32
C SER A 199 -9.17 8.65 20.78
N GLY A 200 -8.60 9.86 20.81
CA GLY A 200 -7.17 10.07 21.02
C GLY A 200 -6.27 9.66 19.84
N ALA A 201 -6.84 9.27 18.69
CA ALA A 201 -6.06 8.87 17.51
C ALA A 201 -5.47 10.08 16.77
N ALA A 202 -4.28 9.90 16.20
CA ALA A 202 -3.66 10.87 15.31
C ALA A 202 -3.99 10.51 13.85
N LEU A 203 -4.61 11.44 13.12
CA LEU A 203 -4.95 11.30 11.72
C LEU A 203 -4.11 12.24 10.87
N GLY A 204 -3.41 11.70 9.87
CA GLY A 204 -2.70 12.50 8.88
C GLY A 204 -3.69 13.20 7.96
N VAL A 205 -3.37 14.43 7.54
CA VAL A 205 -4.20 15.22 6.63
C VAL A 205 -3.33 15.74 5.50
N VAL A 206 -3.82 15.61 4.27
CA VAL A 206 -3.25 16.28 3.09
C VAL A 206 -4.31 17.15 2.45
N ILE A 207 -3.92 18.36 2.03
CA ILE A 207 -4.82 19.27 1.32
C ILE A 207 -4.84 18.83 -0.15
N GLU A 208 -6.03 18.55 -0.65
CA GLU A 208 -6.26 18.34 -2.08
C GLU A 208 -6.28 19.70 -2.78
N VAL A 209 -5.49 19.80 -3.85
CA VAL A 209 -5.37 21.02 -4.65
C VAL A 209 -5.80 20.69 -6.06
N ASP A 210 -6.82 21.38 -6.54
CA ASP A 210 -7.22 21.32 -7.94
C ASP A 210 -6.16 21.99 -8.82
N THR A 211 -5.61 21.23 -9.77
CA THR A 211 -4.64 21.70 -10.75
C THR A 211 -5.22 21.78 -12.16
N MET A 212 -6.53 22.04 -12.29
CA MET A 212 -7.32 22.04 -13.52
C MET A 212 -7.71 20.63 -14.02
N MET A 213 -8.11 19.74 -13.09
CA MET A 213 -8.69 18.42 -13.42
C MET A 213 -10.15 18.35 -12.98
#